data_AF-A0A6L3X2L6-F1
#
_entry.id   AF-A0A6L3X2L6-F1
#
_cell.length_a   1.000
_cell.length_b   1.000
_cell.length_c   1.000
_cell.angle_alpha   90.00
_cell.angle_beta   90.00
_cell.angle_gamma   90.00
#
_symmetry.space_group_name_H-M   'P 1'
#
loop_
_entity.id
_entity.type
_entity.pdbx_description
1 polymer ?
#
loop_
_entity_poly.entity_id
_entity_poly.type
_entity_poly.pdbx_seq_one_letter_code
_entity_poly.pdbx_strand_id
1 'polypeptide(L)'
;MNIKKISHLCALLGAFVLTVVLLPPGMLSLDTLKMHQQTLIDRVEQAPLQSALIYFAVYVLLSALSIPGAALLTLLGGALFSLWEATLLVSFASTLGATLAMLVSRYLLRDWVQRRFAAQMSTIDAGMDRD
;
A
#
# COMPACT_ATOMS: atom_id res chain seq x y z
N MET A 1 9.79 12.86 18.95
CA MET A 1 8.76 12.82 17.89
C MET A 1 7.54 13.67 18.23
N ASN A 2 7.11 14.59 17.35
CA ASN A 2 5.98 15.49 17.60
C ASN A 2 4.66 14.69 17.50
N ILE A 3 4.07 14.36 18.65
CA ILE A 3 3.02 13.33 18.84
C ILE A 3 1.80 13.52 17.92
N LYS A 4 1.56 14.77 17.50
CA LYS A 4 0.50 15.16 16.58
C LYS A 4 0.69 14.56 15.17
N LYS A 5 1.93 14.49 14.65
CA LYS A 5 2.20 13.93 13.31
C LYS A 5 1.99 12.41 13.25
N ILE A 6 2.34 11.71 14.32
CA ILE A 6 2.07 10.26 14.45
C ILE A 6 0.57 10.03 14.58
N SER A 7 -0.13 10.85 15.36
CA SER A 7 -1.58 10.78 15.49
C SER A 7 -2.28 10.95 14.15
N HIS A 8 -1.86 11.89 13.31
CA HIS A 8 -2.44 12.06 11.97
C HIS A 8 -2.14 10.89 11.03
N LEU A 9 -0.91 10.35 11.04
CA LEU A 9 -0.59 9.19 10.19
C LEU A 9 -1.32 7.93 10.67
N CYS A 10 -1.37 7.67 11.97
CA CYS A 10 -2.11 6.56 12.56
C CYS A 10 -3.63 6.72 12.36
N ALA A 11 -4.17 7.94 12.37
CA ALA A 11 -5.57 8.19 12.07
C ALA A 11 -5.88 7.94 10.58
N LEU A 12 -4.98 8.31 9.66
CA LEU A 12 -5.10 8.00 8.24
C LEU A 12 -4.99 6.49 7.96
N LEU A 13 -4.02 5.82 8.56
CA LEU A 13 -3.87 4.36 8.51
C LEU A 13 -5.08 3.65 9.11
N GLY A 14 -5.57 4.12 10.25
CA GLY A 14 -6.75 3.60 10.93
C GLY A 14 -8.01 3.78 10.10
N ALA A 15 -8.23 4.95 9.50
CA ALA A 15 -9.36 5.20 8.61
C ALA A 15 -9.31 4.32 7.36
N PHE A 16 -8.12 4.12 6.77
CA PHE A 16 -7.94 3.24 5.63
C PHE A 16 -8.21 1.76 5.98
N VAL A 17 -7.66 1.27 7.09
CA VAL A 17 -7.92 -0.08 7.60
C VAL A 17 -9.41 -0.26 7.92
N LEU A 18 -10.04 0.73 8.53
CA LEU A 18 -11.48 0.71 8.84
C LEU A 18 -12.31 0.63 7.56
N THR A 19 -11.92 1.34 6.50
CA THR A 19 -12.60 1.29 5.20
C THR A 19 -12.45 -0.08 4.52
N VAL A 20 -11.27 -0.71 4.64
CA VAL A 20 -11.00 -2.04 4.11
C VAL A 20 -11.75 -3.13 4.90
N VAL A 21 -11.85 -2.99 6.22
CA VAL A 21 -12.56 -3.94 7.11
C VAL A 21 -14.08 -3.76 7.05
N LEU A 22 -14.59 -2.54 6.83
CA LEU A 22 -16.01 -2.29 6.61
C LEU A 22 -16.49 -2.69 5.21
N LEU A 23 -15.58 -3.06 4.30
CA LEU A 23 -15.97 -3.48 2.96
C LEU A 23 -16.70 -4.83 3.06
N PRO A 24 -17.98 -4.93 2.65
CA PRO A 24 -18.78 -6.12 2.88
C PRO A 24 -18.14 -7.37 2.26
N PRO A 25 -18.02 -8.48 3.02
CA PRO A 25 -17.53 -9.74 2.47
C PRO A 25 -18.54 -10.24 1.43
N GLY A 26 -18.20 -10.10 0.15
CA GLY A 26 -19.06 -10.46 -0.98
C GLY A 26 -19.05 -9.50 -2.18
N MET A 27 -18.51 -8.28 -2.06
CA MET A 27 -18.36 -7.38 -3.23
C MET A 27 -17.30 -7.86 -4.24
N LEU A 28 -16.31 -8.64 -3.79
CA LEU A 28 -15.29 -9.29 -4.62
C LEU A 28 -15.74 -10.70 -5.05
N SER A 29 -17.03 -10.92 -5.29
CA SER A 29 -17.47 -12.14 -5.98
C SER A 29 -17.17 -12.03 -7.48
N LEU A 30 -16.75 -13.13 -8.10
CA LEU A 30 -16.51 -13.19 -9.55
C LEU A 30 -17.76 -12.79 -10.35
N ASP A 31 -18.95 -13.05 -9.80
CA ASP A 31 -20.23 -12.74 -10.44
C ASP A 31 -20.57 -11.24 -10.41
N THR A 32 -20.27 -10.52 -9.32
CA THR A 32 -20.42 -9.05 -9.25
C THR A 32 -19.36 -8.32 -10.06
N LEU A 33 -18.14 -8.87 -10.12
CA LEU A 33 -17.07 -8.36 -10.99
C LEU A 33 -17.43 -8.50 -12.47
N LYS A 34 -18.00 -9.64 -12.90
CA LYS A 34 -18.50 -9.81 -14.28
C LYS A 34 -19.61 -8.82 -14.64
N MET A 35 -20.53 -8.55 -13.71
CA MET A 35 -21.67 -7.66 -13.94
C MET A 35 -21.27 -6.20 -14.15
N HIS A 36 -20.17 -5.75 -13.53
CA HIS A 36 -19.63 -4.40 -13.68
C HIS A 36 -18.35 -4.34 -14.54
N GLN A 37 -17.90 -5.47 -15.08
CA GLN A 37 -16.66 -5.56 -15.87
C GLN A 37 -16.70 -4.64 -17.08
N GLN A 38 -17.79 -4.69 -17.86
CA GLN A 38 -17.94 -3.83 -19.03
C GLN A 38 -17.98 -2.35 -18.66
N THR A 39 -18.68 -1.98 -17.58
CA THR A 39 -18.72 -0.58 -17.13
C THR A 39 -17.35 -0.06 -16.66
N LEU A 40 -16.53 -0.92 -16.04
CA LEU A 40 -15.18 -0.55 -15.63
C LEU A 40 -14.23 -0.44 -16.83
N ILE A 41 -14.34 -1.35 -17.80
CA ILE A 41 -13.58 -1.28 -19.05
C ILE A 41 -13.95 -0.01 -19.82
N ASP A 42 -15.24 0.28 -19.99
CA ASP A 42 -15.72 1.49 -20.66
C ASP A 42 -15.19 2.77 -19.97
N ARG A 43 -15.10 2.79 -18.64
CA ARG A 43 -14.52 3.91 -17.87
C ARG A 43 -13.02 4.06 -18.09
N VAL A 44 -12.29 2.94 -18.17
CA VAL A 44 -10.86 2.95 -18.48
C VAL A 44 -10.64 3.42 -19.92
N GLU A 45 -11.46 2.98 -20.87
CA GLU A 45 -11.38 3.42 -22.27
C GLU A 45 -11.73 4.91 -22.44
N GLN A 46 -12.69 5.43 -21.68
CA GLN A 46 -13.07 6.85 -21.72
C GLN A 46 -11.98 7.78 -21.14
N ALA A 47 -11.25 7.34 -20.12
CA ALA A 47 -10.23 8.14 -19.45
C ALA A 47 -9.03 7.28 -18.99
N PRO A 48 -8.20 6.79 -19.93
CA PRO A 48 -7.15 5.81 -19.63
C PRO A 48 -6.08 6.38 -18.72
N LEU A 49 -5.64 7.62 -18.97
CA LEU A 49 -4.61 8.29 -18.18
C LEU A 49 -5.06 8.54 -16.74
N GLN A 50 -6.30 8.99 -16.54
CA GLN A 50 -6.84 9.24 -15.20
C GLN A 50 -7.01 7.93 -14.42
N SER A 51 -7.52 6.89 -15.07
CA SER A 51 -7.70 5.57 -14.46
C SER A 51 -6.35 4.95 -14.06
N ALA A 52 -5.33 5.07 -14.94
CA ALA A 52 -3.97 4.64 -14.65
C ALA A 52 -3.36 5.39 -13.46
N LEU A 53 -3.54 6.72 -13.38
CA LEU A 53 -3.06 7.53 -12.25
C LEU A 53 -3.70 7.15 -10.93
N ILE A 54 -5.03 6.94 -10.93
CA ILE A 54 -5.76 6.52 -9.73
C ILE A 54 -5.29 5.14 -9.29
N TYR A 55 -5.23 4.18 -10.21
CA TYR A 55 -4.73 2.83 -9.94
C TYR A 55 -3.32 2.86 -9.36
N PHE A 56 -2.42 3.64 -9.97
CA PHE A 56 -1.05 3.82 -9.53
C PHE A 56 -0.97 4.36 -8.10
N ALA A 57 -1.69 5.46 -7.82
CA ALA A 57 -1.69 6.09 -6.50
C ALA A 57 -2.21 5.12 -5.42
N VAL A 58 -3.30 4.40 -5.70
CA VAL A 58 -3.87 3.40 -4.79
C VAL A 58 -2.87 2.27 -4.54
N TYR A 59 -2.20 1.77 -5.57
CA TYR A 59 -1.20 0.72 -5.43
C TYR A 59 0.01 1.17 -4.60
N VAL A 60 0.55 2.37 -4.87
CA VAL A 60 1.65 2.95 -4.08
C VAL A 60 1.26 3.05 -2.60
N LEU A 61 0.04 3.49 -2.30
CA LEU A 61 -0.44 3.62 -0.92
C LEU A 61 -0.58 2.25 -0.24
N LEU A 62 -1.17 1.26 -0.92
CA LEU A 62 -1.30 -0.10 -0.39
C LEU A 62 0.05 -0.75 -0.10
N SER A 63 1.01 -0.56 -1.01
CA SER A 63 2.39 -1.05 -0.84
C SER A 63 3.12 -0.29 0.28
N ALA A 64 3.01 1.03 0.34
CA ALA A 64 3.63 1.87 1.38
C ALA A 64 3.12 1.55 2.78
N LEU A 65 1.82 1.24 2.91
CA LEU A 65 1.21 0.82 4.18
C LEU A 65 1.43 -0.66 4.49
N SER A 66 2.06 -1.43 3.58
CA SER A 66 2.28 -2.87 3.72
C SER A 66 0.99 -3.65 3.98
N ILE A 67 -0.11 -3.25 3.33
CA ILE A 67 -1.44 -3.85 3.56
C ILE A 67 -1.61 -5.11 2.69
N PRO A 68 -2.06 -6.24 3.27
CA PRO A 68 -2.40 -7.42 2.50
C PRO A 68 -3.58 -7.10 1.57
N GLY A 69 -3.37 -7.23 0.26
CA GLY A 69 -4.34 -6.80 -0.76
C GLY A 69 -3.70 -6.39 -2.09
N ALA A 70 -2.39 -6.15 -2.12
CA ALA A 70 -1.66 -5.84 -3.35
C ALA A 70 -1.84 -6.90 -4.45
N ALA A 71 -1.97 -8.19 -4.09
CA ALA A 71 -2.23 -9.27 -5.05
C ALA A 71 -3.57 -9.11 -5.79
N LEU A 72 -4.63 -8.71 -5.09
CA LEU A 72 -5.93 -8.42 -5.68
C LEU A 72 -5.85 -7.24 -6.65
N LEU A 73 -5.14 -6.17 -6.26
CA LEU A 73 -4.91 -5.04 -7.16
C LEU A 73 -4.13 -5.43 -8.41
N THR A 74 -3.08 -6.25 -8.29
CA THR A 74 -2.32 -6.73 -9.44
C THR A 74 -3.22 -7.51 -10.42
N LEU A 75 -4.11 -8.36 -9.90
CA LEU A 75 -5.11 -9.07 -10.72
C LEU A 75 -6.09 -8.10 -11.38
N LEU A 76 -6.56 -7.09 -10.63
CA LEU A 76 -7.43 -6.04 -11.15
C LEU A 76 -6.75 -5.24 -12.26
N GLY A 77 -5.47 -4.90 -12.08
CA GLY A 77 -4.66 -4.20 -13.07
C GLY A 77 -4.52 -5.00 -14.37
N GLY A 78 -4.31 -6.31 -14.28
CA GLY A 78 -4.29 -7.20 -15.45
C GLY A 78 -5.66 -7.39 -16.12
N ALA A 79 -6.76 -7.15 -15.41
CA ALA A 79 -8.12 -7.21 -15.97
C ALA A 79 -8.58 -5.88 -16.58
N LEU A 80 -8.04 -4.75 -16.12
CA LEU A 80 -8.43 -3.40 -16.54
C LEU A 80 -7.50 -2.77 -17.58
N PHE A 81 -6.21 -3.10 -17.54
CA PHE A 81 -5.19 -2.55 -18.43
C PHE A 81 -4.56 -3.65 -19.28
N SER A 82 -3.90 -3.26 -20.38
CA SER A 82 -3.09 -4.21 -21.13
C SER A 82 -1.91 -4.74 -20.28
N LEU A 83 -1.41 -5.93 -20.62
CA LEU A 83 -0.33 -6.59 -19.87
C LEU A 83 0.89 -5.67 -19.67
N TRP A 84 1.27 -4.92 -20.72
CA TRP A 84 2.42 -4.02 -20.69
C TRP A 84 2.19 -2.81 -19.79
N GLU A 85 1.01 -2.18 -19.89
CA GLU A 85 0.64 -1.03 -19.05
C GLU A 85 0.52 -1.43 -17.59
N ALA A 86 -0.16 -2.55 -17.30
CA ALA A 86 -0.30 -3.09 -15.95
C ALA A 86 1.08 -3.40 -15.34
N THR A 87 1.97 -4.04 -16.11
CA THR A 87 3.32 -4.40 -15.63
C THR A 87 4.14 -3.15 -15.30
N LEU A 88 4.11 -2.13 -16.17
CA LEU A 88 4.80 -0.86 -15.92
C LEU A 88 4.24 -0.16 -14.68
N LEU A 89 2.91 0.03 -14.63
CA LEU A 89 2.24 0.67 -13.50
C LEU A 89 2.55 -0.02 -12.18
N VAL A 90 2.41 -1.35 -12.12
CA VAL A 90 2.65 -2.14 -10.91
C VAL A 90 4.12 -2.09 -10.49
N SER A 91 5.06 -2.20 -11.44
CA SER A 91 6.50 -2.19 -11.12
C SER A 91 6.92 -0.88 -10.49
N PHE A 92 6.58 0.25 -11.12
CA PHE A 92 6.91 1.58 -10.60
C PHE A 92 6.16 1.88 -9.30
N ALA A 93 4.89 1.50 -9.21
CA ALA A 93 4.10 1.69 -7.99
C ALA A 93 4.66 0.89 -6.81
N SER A 94 5.11 -0.34 -7.05
CA SER A 94 5.72 -1.20 -6.03
C SER A 94 7.03 -0.62 -5.52
N THR A 95 7.93 -0.19 -6.42
CA THR A 95 9.21 0.42 -6.01
C THR A 95 8.99 1.71 -5.21
N LEU A 96 8.07 2.58 -5.62
CA LEU A 96 7.74 3.79 -4.88
C LEU A 96 7.10 3.47 -3.53
N GLY A 97 6.15 2.54 -3.49
CA GLY A 97 5.50 2.10 -2.25
C GLY A 97 6.51 1.55 -1.24
N ALA A 98 7.40 0.66 -1.67
CA ALA A 98 8.47 0.12 -0.83
C ALA A 98 9.44 1.21 -0.35
N THR A 99 9.79 2.17 -1.22
CA THR A 99 10.63 3.31 -0.85
C THR A 99 9.96 4.18 0.21
N LEU A 100 8.67 4.47 0.06
CA LEU A 100 7.89 5.21 1.05
C LEU A 100 7.78 4.45 2.37
N ALA A 101 7.52 3.14 2.34
CA ALA A 101 7.51 2.30 3.53
C ALA A 101 8.86 2.36 4.26
N MET A 102 9.97 2.29 3.52
CA MET A 102 11.31 2.43 4.08
C MET A 102 11.51 3.81 4.73
N LEU A 103 11.07 4.90 4.08
CA LEU A 103 11.19 6.26 4.62
C LEU A 103 10.36 6.43 5.89
N VAL A 104 9.12 5.93 5.90
CA VAL A 104 8.24 5.96 7.08
C VAL A 104 8.88 5.17 8.23
N SER A 105 9.42 3.98 7.95
CA SER A 105 10.16 3.19 8.94
C SER A 105 11.38 3.95 9.50
N ARG A 106 12.20 4.52 8.59
CA ARG A 106 13.47 5.16 8.92
C ARG A 106 13.33 6.48 9.67
N TYR A 107 12.29 7.27 9.39
CA TYR A 107 12.17 8.63 9.92
C TYR A 107 11.00 8.81 10.87
N LEU A 108 9.91 8.07 10.69
CA LEU A 108 8.70 8.25 11.51
C LEU A 108 8.53 7.16 12.56
N LEU A 109 9.00 5.94 12.33
CA LEU A 109 8.90 4.84 13.29
C LEU A 109 10.19 4.60 14.08
N ARG A 110 11.32 5.20 13.67
CA ARG A 110 12.63 5.04 14.31
C ARG A 110 12.57 5.16 15.84
N ASP A 111 12.08 6.28 16.35
CA ASP A 111 12.04 6.54 17.80
C ASP A 111 11.18 5.49 18.55
N TRP A 112 10.08 5.05 17.92
CA TRP A 112 9.18 4.05 18.51
C TRP A 112 9.83 2.67 18.53
N VAL A 113 10.44 2.25 17.42
CA VAL A 113 11.16 0.97 17.32
C VAL A 113 12.31 0.93 18.31
N GLN A 114 13.13 1.98 18.38
CA GLN A 114 14.25 2.06 19.31
C GLN A 114 13.81 1.94 20.77
N ARG A 115 12.68 2.54 21.16
CA ARG A 115 12.12 2.39 22.52
C ARG A 115 11.55 1.00 22.75
N ARG A 116 10.83 0.44 21.77
CA ARG A 116 10.14 -0.85 21.89
C ARG A 116 11.12 -2.03 21.93
N PHE A 117 12.26 -1.89 21.26
CA PHE A 117 13.30 -2.91 21.11
C PHE A 117 14.63 -2.51 21.76
N ALA A 118 14.61 -1.57 22.71
CA ALA A 118 15.81 -1.04 23.37
C ALA A 118 16.70 -2.16 23.97
N ALA A 119 16.09 -3.18 24.58
CA ALA A 119 16.80 -4.30 25.18
C ALA A 119 17.53 -5.17 24.12
N GLN A 120 16.86 -5.50 23.01
CA GLN A 120 17.48 -6.27 21.92
C GLN A 120 18.55 -5.46 21.19
N MET A 121 18.36 -4.16 21.03
CA MET A 121 19.36 -3.29 20.40
C MET A 121 20.63 -3.19 21.27
N SER A 122 20.48 -3.08 22.60
CA SER A 122 21.64 -3.04 23.50
C SER A 122 22.51 -4.30 23.44
N THR A 123 21.91 -5.47 23.18
CA THR A 123 22.65 -6.73 23.04
C THR A 123 23.38 -6.83 21.70
N ILE A 124 22.81 -6.26 20.63
CA ILE A 124 23.45 -6.20 19.30
C ILE A 124 24.60 -5.18 19.31
N ASP A 125 24.39 -4.00 19.86
CA ASP A 125 25.40 -2.94 19.96
C ASP A 125 26.61 -3.40 20.78
N ALA A 126 26.37 -4.06 21.92
CA ALA A 126 27.43 -4.65 22.74
C ALA A 126 28.19 -5.80 22.05
N GLY A 127 27.57 -6.45 21.06
CA GLY A 127 28.22 -7.46 20.22
C GLY A 127 29.11 -6.84 19.15
N MET A 128 28.69 -5.72 18.53
CA MET A 128 29.49 -4.99 17.55
C MET A 128 30.68 -4.26 18.17
N ASP A 129 30.57 -3.75 19.40
CA ASP A 129 31.68 -3.08 20.11
C ASP A 129 32.81 -4.05 20.53
N ARG A 130 32.62 -5.36 20.35
CA ARG A 130 33.61 -6.39 20.67
C ARG A 130 34.46 -6.83 19.49
N ASP A 131 34.13 -6.41 18.26
CA ASP A 131 34.87 -6.69 17.01
C ASP A 131 35.47 -5.39 16.43
#